data_AF-A0A3M6AQ71-F1
#
_entry.id   AF-A0A3M6AQ71-F1
#
_cell.length_a   1.000
_cell.length_b   1.000
_cell.length_c   1.000
_cell.angle_alpha   90.00
_cell.angle_beta   90.00
_cell.angle_gamma   90.00
#
_symmetry.space_group_name_H-M   'P 1'
#
loop_
_entity.id
_entity.type
_entity.pdbx_description
1 polymer ?
#
loop_
_entity_poly.entity_id
_entity_poly.type
_entity_poly.pdbx_seq_one_letter_code
_entity_poly.pdbx_strand_id
1 'polypeptide(L)'
;MLGVANVRGALVACISLVELLGLDSNAASDQSVSARVVPRMLIVAAEGGPVVVPVDEVDGIHAIDERELEAASAFGTHANARFTRGVLQWKGRSLRWLDEEELLSAVHRSLT
;
A
#
# COMPACT_ATOMS: atom_id res chain seq x y z
N MET A 1 -13.55 -3.16 4.81
CA MET A 1 -13.23 -2.57 6.15
C MET A 1 -13.06 -3.71 7.15
N LEU A 2 -12.03 -3.67 8.00
CA LEU A 2 -11.66 -4.79 8.90
C LEU A 2 -12.12 -4.61 10.36
N GLY A 3 -12.54 -3.41 10.75
CA GLY A 3 -12.99 -3.09 12.11
C GLY A 3 -12.16 -1.96 12.72
N VAL A 4 -11.73 -2.11 13.97
CA VAL A 4 -10.89 -1.15 14.69
C VAL A 4 -9.71 -1.83 15.36
N ALA A 5 -8.59 -1.10 15.49
CA ALA A 5 -7.40 -1.53 16.20
C ALA A 5 -7.11 -0.59 17.38
N ASN A 6 -6.59 -1.14 18.48
CA ASN A 6 -6.12 -0.34 19.59
C ASN A 6 -4.69 0.18 19.30
N VAL A 7 -4.55 1.48 19.12
CA VAL A 7 -3.27 2.17 18.94
C VAL A 7 -3.06 3.10 20.13
N ARG A 8 -2.15 2.70 21.03
CA ARG A 8 -1.78 3.48 22.23
C ARG A 8 -3.00 3.92 23.08
N GLY A 9 -4.03 3.08 23.18
CA GLY A 9 -5.23 3.36 23.97
C GLY A 9 -6.37 4.05 23.20
N ALA A 10 -6.17 4.39 21.93
CA ALA A 10 -7.21 4.91 21.05
C ALA A 10 -7.69 3.81 20.08
N LEU A 11 -9.00 3.75 19.84
CA LEU A 11 -9.57 2.92 18.78
C LEU A 11 -9.44 3.64 17.45
N VAL A 12 -8.76 3.00 16.50
CA VAL A 12 -8.48 3.54 15.17
C VAL A 12 -9.07 2.62 14.11
N ALA A 13 -9.73 3.16 13.09
CA ALA A 13 -10.32 2.37 12.02
C ALA A 13 -9.25 1.54 11.29
N CYS A 14 -9.56 0.26 11.06
CA CYS A 14 -8.67 -0.70 10.40
C CYS A 14 -9.21 -1.03 9.01
N ILE A 15 -8.41 -0.79 7.97
CA ILE A 15 -8.80 -0.91 6.56
C ILE A 15 -7.91 -1.94 5.87
N SER A 16 -8.51 -2.83 5.09
CA SER A 16 -7.77 -3.81 4.28
C SER A 16 -7.16 -3.11 3.05
N LEU A 17 -5.83 -3.09 2.94
CA LEU A 17 -5.16 -2.58 1.75
C LEU A 17 -5.40 -3.47 0.53
N VAL A 18 -5.48 -4.78 0.75
CA VAL A 18 -5.75 -5.78 -0.29
C VAL A 18 -7.11 -5.50 -0.95
N GLU A 19 -8.16 -5.30 -0.14
CA GLU A 19 -9.48 -4.94 -0.65
C GLU A 19 -9.46 -3.56 -1.32
N LEU A 20 -8.82 -2.57 -0.69
CA LEU A 20 -8.76 -1.20 -1.20
C LEU A 20 -8.09 -1.14 -2.58
N LEU A 21 -6.97 -1.85 -2.76
CA LEU A 21 -6.22 -1.90 -4.00
C LEU A 21 -6.77 -2.91 -5.02
N GLY A 22 -7.80 -3.69 -4.66
CA GLY A 22 -8.37 -4.74 -5.52
C GLY A 22 -7.38 -5.85 -5.85
N LEU A 23 -6.52 -6.22 -4.88
CA LEU A 23 -5.51 -7.26 -5.06
C LEU A 23 -6.11 -8.66 -4.83
N ASP A 24 -5.62 -9.64 -5.59
CA ASP A 24 -5.96 -11.04 -5.37
C ASP A 24 -5.27 -11.57 -4.10
N SER A 25 -6.05 -11.82 -3.05
CA SER A 25 -5.56 -12.34 -1.75
C SER A 25 -4.84 -13.68 -1.84
N ASN A 26 -4.95 -14.39 -2.96
CA ASN A 26 -4.35 -15.72 -3.17
C ASN A 26 -2.89 -15.65 -3.69
N ALA A 27 -2.42 -14.48 -4.14
CA ALA A 27 -1.09 -14.29 -4.72
C ALA A 27 0.06 -14.35 -3.69
N ALA A 28 -0.23 -14.21 -2.39
CA ALA A 28 0.76 -14.25 -1.33
C ALA A 28 1.37 -15.65 -1.10
N SER A 29 0.80 -16.70 -1.69
CA SER A 29 1.17 -18.10 -1.44
C SER A 29 2.37 -18.62 -2.24
N ASP A 30 2.84 -17.87 -3.25
CA ASP A 30 3.85 -18.36 -4.22
C ASP A 30 5.28 -17.86 -3.96
N GLN A 31 5.50 -17.15 -2.85
CA GLN A 31 6.83 -16.65 -2.48
C GLN A 31 7.59 -17.72 -1.69
N SER A 32 8.62 -18.26 -2.34
CA SER A 32 9.62 -19.23 -1.83
C SER A 32 9.70 -19.38 -0.31
N VAL A 33 9.58 -20.62 0.15
CA VAL A 33 9.50 -21.17 1.52
C VAL A 33 10.69 -20.82 2.47
N SER A 34 11.52 -19.81 2.20
CA SER A 34 12.76 -19.55 2.96
C SER A 34 12.83 -18.26 3.78
N ALA A 35 11.95 -17.27 3.54
CA ALA A 35 11.96 -16.01 4.30
C ALA A 35 10.76 -15.92 5.24
N ARG A 36 11.02 -15.63 6.52
CA ARG A 36 9.98 -15.44 7.52
C ARG A 36 9.29 -14.09 7.28
N VAL A 37 8.08 -14.11 6.73
CA VAL A 37 7.21 -12.94 6.63
C VAL A 37 6.78 -12.51 8.04
N VAL A 38 6.91 -11.22 8.34
CA VAL A 38 6.55 -10.64 9.65
C VAL A 38 5.49 -9.55 9.44
N PRO A 39 4.19 -9.89 9.59
CA PRO A 39 3.08 -8.95 9.42
C PRO A 39 3.24 -7.69 10.26
N ARG A 40 2.86 -6.54 9.68
CA ARG A 40 2.91 -5.23 10.32
C ARG A 40 1.58 -4.50 10.16
N MET A 41 1.38 -3.51 11.02
CA MET A 41 0.30 -2.54 10.90
C MET A 41 0.91 -1.17 10.65
N LEU A 42 0.52 -0.51 9.55
CA LEU A 42 0.90 0.86 9.23
C LEU A 42 -0.17 1.81 9.78
N ILE A 43 0.26 2.90 10.39
CA ILE A 43 -0.63 4.01 10.74
C ILE A 43 -0.47 5.06 9.65
N VAL A 44 -1.54 5.30 8.90
CA VAL A 44 -1.57 6.26 7.79
C VAL A 44 -2.36 7.49 8.23
N ALA A 45 -1.79 8.68 8.04
CA ALA A 45 -2.50 9.92 8.24
C ALA A 45 -3.48 10.12 7.07
N ALA A 46 -4.78 10.18 7.36
CA ALA A 46 -5.81 10.43 6.37
C ALA A 46 -6.67 11.63 6.79
N GLU A 47 -7.42 12.16 5.83
CA GLU A 47 -8.41 13.18 6.12
C GLU A 47 -9.50 12.61 7.04
N GLY A 48 -9.81 13.31 8.13
CA GLY A 48 -10.73 12.84 9.16
C GLY A 48 -10.10 12.00 10.28
N GLY A 49 -8.80 11.69 10.20
CA GLY A 49 -8.04 11.04 11.27
C GLY A 49 -7.11 9.92 10.78
N PRO A 50 -6.23 9.40 11.66
CA PRO A 50 -5.38 8.28 11.29
C PRO A 50 -6.20 7.01 11.04
N VAL A 51 -5.70 6.15 10.15
CA VAL A 51 -6.21 4.79 9.94
C VAL A 51 -5.10 3.78 10.13
N VAL A 52 -5.47 2.55 10.47
CA VAL A 52 -4.57 1.41 10.52
C VAL A 52 -4.75 0.55 9.27
N VAL A 53 -3.64 0.17 8.65
CA VAL A 53 -3.61 -0.66 7.45
C VAL A 53 -2.67 -1.85 7.70
N PRO A 54 -3.17 -3.09 7.77
CA PRO A 54 -2.31 -4.26 7.89
C PRO A 54 -1.60 -4.53 6.57
N VAL A 55 -0.34 -4.94 6.66
CA VAL A 55 0.53 -5.33 5.54
C VAL A 55 1.30 -6.59 5.90
N ASP A 56 1.68 -7.37 4.89
CA ASP A 56 2.43 -8.61 5.08
C ASP A 56 3.85 -8.36 5.62
N GLU A 57 4.50 -7.29 5.14
CA GLU A 57 5.85 -6.91 5.55
C GLU A 57 6.15 -5.44 5.28
N VAL A 58 7.26 -4.96 5.87
CA VAL A 58 7.86 -3.65 5.57
C VAL A 58 9.34 -3.90 5.30
N ASP A 59 9.76 -3.78 4.03
CA ASP A 59 11.17 -4.01 3.64
C ASP A 59 12.10 -2.95 4.25
N GLY A 60 11.69 -1.68 4.20
CA GLY A 60 12.45 -0.57 4.78
C GLY A 60 12.16 0.77 4.11
N ILE A 61 13.00 1.76 4.42
CA ILE A 61 13.02 3.05 3.74
C ILE A 61 14.14 3.00 2.71
N HIS A 62 13.81 3.30 1.45
CA HIS A 62 14.76 3.25 0.33
C HIS A 62 14.78 4.58 -0.39
N ALA A 63 15.99 5.10 -0.63
CA ALA A 63 16.17 6.23 -1.54
C ALA A 63 16.00 5.74 -2.97
N ILE A 64 15.20 6.47 -3.75
CA ILE A 64 14.94 6.22 -5.18
C ILE A 64 15.24 7.55 -5.88
N ASP A 65 15.94 7.49 -7.02
CA ASP A 65 16.25 8.70 -7.78
C ASP A 65 14.96 9.29 -8.36
N GLU A 66 14.78 10.60 -8.23
CA GLU A 66 13.59 11.31 -8.72
C GLU A 66 13.39 11.10 -10.23
N ARG A 67 14.48 10.98 -11.01
CA ARG A 67 14.41 10.71 -12.45
C ARG A 67 13.85 9.32 -12.75
N GLU A 68 14.11 8.34 -11.88
CA GLU A 68 13.53 6.99 -12.02
C GLU A 68 12.02 7.03 -11.74
N LEU A 69 11.59 7.82 -10.75
CA LEU A 69 10.17 8.02 -10.44
C LEU A 69 9.43 8.74 -11.57
N GLU A 70 10.00 9.81 -12.12
CA GLU A 70 9.43 10.56 -13.25
C GLU A 70 9.34 9.70 -14.53
N ALA A 71 10.36 8.88 -14.80
CA ALA A 71 10.30 7.93 -15.89
C ALA A 71 9.17 6.90 -15.67
N ALA A 72 9.06 6.36 -14.45
CA ALA A 72 8.06 5.34 -14.11
C ALA A 72 6.62 5.86 -14.20
N SER A 73 6.38 7.14 -13.91
CA SER A 73 5.06 7.77 -14.01
C SER A 73 4.68 8.16 -15.45
N ALA A 74 5.66 8.53 -16.29
CA ALA A 74 5.42 8.94 -17.67
C ALA A 74 4.95 7.78 -18.57
N PHE A 75 5.39 6.54 -18.32
CA PHE A 75 4.95 5.35 -19.06
C PHE A 75 3.62 4.81 -18.49
N GLY A 76 2.56 5.61 -18.58
CA GLY A 76 1.20 5.30 -18.12
C GLY A 76 0.51 4.19 -18.93
N THR A 77 0.95 2.94 -18.78
CA THR A 77 0.36 1.78 -19.49
C THR A 77 -0.22 0.76 -18.52
N HIS A 78 -1.10 1.16 -17.60
CA HIS A 78 -1.90 0.18 -16.85
C HIS A 78 -3.34 0.67 -16.68
N ALA A 79 -4.19 0.25 -17.61
CA ALA A 79 -5.62 0.59 -17.72
C ALA A 79 -6.52 0.13 -16.53
N ASN A 80 -5.95 -0.39 -15.43
CA ASN A 80 -6.69 -0.84 -14.23
C ASN A 80 -6.18 -0.24 -12.91
N ALA A 81 -5.32 0.77 -12.97
CA ALA A 81 -4.44 1.10 -11.85
C ALA A 81 -4.80 2.42 -11.17
N ARG A 82 -6.06 2.59 -10.72
CA ARG A 82 -6.57 3.81 -10.04
C ARG A 82 -5.58 4.38 -9.01
N PHE A 83 -4.93 3.50 -8.26
CA PHE A 83 -4.01 3.87 -7.18
C PHE A 83 -2.54 3.86 -7.59
N THR A 84 -2.19 3.79 -8.86
CA THR A 84 -0.80 3.67 -9.32
C THR A 84 -0.35 4.92 -10.04
N ARG A 85 0.68 5.57 -9.50
CA ARG A 85 1.36 6.70 -10.13
C ARG A 85 2.38 6.22 -11.17
N GLY A 86 3.02 5.07 -10.95
CA GLY A 86 3.98 4.48 -11.88
C GLY A 86 4.43 3.07 -11.46
N VAL A 87 5.18 2.42 -12.33
CA VAL A 87 5.78 1.10 -12.04
C VAL A 87 7.26 1.15 -12.38
N LEU A 88 8.12 0.78 -11.43
CA LEU A 88 9.57 0.80 -11.58
C LEU A 88 10.19 -0.56 -11.25
N GLN A 89 11.32 -0.86 -11.88
CA GLN A 89 12.12 -2.04 -11.56
C GLN A 89 13.11 -1.71 -10.46
N TRP A 90 13.08 -2.46 -9.36
CA TRP A 90 13.95 -2.25 -8.21
C TRP A 90 14.40 -3.58 -7.64
N LYS A 91 15.73 -3.78 -7.53
CA LYS A 91 16.35 -5.03 -7.06
C LYS A 91 15.80 -6.30 -7.75
N GLY A 92 15.50 -6.21 -9.06
CA GLY A 92 14.94 -7.33 -9.83
C GLY A 92 13.47 -7.63 -9.55
N ARG A 93 12.75 -6.73 -8.87
CA ARG A 93 11.31 -6.80 -8.61
C ARG A 93 10.60 -5.62 -9.27
N SER A 94 9.36 -5.84 -9.69
CA SER A 94 8.46 -4.77 -10.09
C SER A 94 7.86 -4.12 -8.84
N LEU A 95 8.13 -2.83 -8.64
CA LEU A 95 7.51 -2.03 -7.59
C LEU A 95 6.40 -1.17 -8.20
N ARG A 96 5.24 -1.21 -7.55
CA ARG A 96 4.14 -0.29 -7.85
C ARG A 96 4.28 0.94 -6.96
N TRP A 97 4.47 2.10 -7.57
CA TRP A 97 4.40 3.37 -6.87
C TRP A 97 2.94 3.80 -6.75
N LEU A 98 2.45 3.89 -5.52
CA LEU A 98 1.05 4.27 -5.26
C LEU A 98 0.85 5.78 -5.39
N ASP A 99 -0.26 6.18 -6.00
CA ASP A 99 -0.70 7.57 -6.00
C ASP A 99 -1.31 7.91 -4.64
N GLU A 100 -0.68 8.84 -3.93
CA GLU A 100 -1.05 9.19 -2.56
C GLU A 100 -2.42 9.88 -2.48
N GLU A 101 -2.77 10.73 -3.45
CA GLU A 101 -4.01 11.49 -3.42
C GLU A 101 -5.20 10.56 -3.64
N GLU A 102 -5.12 9.68 -4.63
CA GLU A 102 -6.15 8.68 -4.90
C GLU A 102 -6.29 7.69 -3.74
N LEU A 103 -5.16 7.25 -3.16
CA LEU A 103 -5.16 6.32 -2.04
C LEU A 103 -5.82 6.95 -0.80
N LEU A 104 -5.41 8.16 -0.41
CA LEU A 104 -5.95 8.86 0.76
C LEU A 104 -7.42 9.22 0.55
N SER A 105 -7.81 9.61 -0.67
CA SER A 105 -9.21 9.86 -1.02
C SER A 105 -10.07 8.60 -0.88
N ALA A 106 -9.57 7.43 -1.29
CA ALA A 106 -10.30 6.17 -1.14
C ALA A 106 -10.34 5.67 0.31
N VAL A 107 -9.29 5.91 1.09
CA VAL A 107 -9.28 5.69 2.54
C VAL A 107 -10.37 6.54 3.19
N HIS A 108 -10.43 7.84 2.89
CA HIS A 108 -11.43 8.75 3.45
C HIS A 108 -12.86 8.29 3.11
N ARG A 109 -13.13 7.95 1.84
CA ARG A 109 -14.43 7.41 1.41
C ARG A 109 -14.81 6.09 2.07
N SER A 110 -13.86 5.33 2.58
CA SER A 110 -14.15 4.07 3.29
C SER A 110 -14.64 4.30 4.73
N LEU A 111 -14.56 5.54 5.22
CA LEU A 111 -14.94 5.93 6.58
C LEU A 111 -16.27 6.71 6.65
N THR A 112 -16.79 7.16 5.52
CA THR A 112 -18.03 7.94 5.37
C THR A 112 -19.13 7.13 4.71
#